data_AF-A0A0F9GQH5-F1
#
_entry.id   AF-A0A0F9GQH5-F1
#
_cell.length_a   1.000
_cell.length_b   1.000
_cell.length_c   1.000
_cell.angle_alpha   90.00
_cell.angle_beta   90.00
_cell.angle_gamma   90.00
#
_symmetry.space_group_name_H-M   'P 1'
#
loop_
_entity.id
_entity.type
_entity.pdbx_description
1 polymer ?
#
loop_
_entity_poly.entity_id
_entity_poly.type
_entity_poly.pdbx_seq_one_letter_code
_entity_poly.pdbx_strand_id
1 'polypeptide(L)'
;MSLPVNKIVQGDCTEIMQAWPADSIDLVVTSPPYWGLRSYGPETVRIWGGDPGCEHEWEERVKHRSAGGPQVPQSINPREVSVVKAQRDTISNLCSKCGAWRGSLGLEPHPQMFIDHLVEICREIRRVLKP
;
A
#
# COMPACT_ATOMS: atom_id res chain seq x y z
N MET A 1 29.72 -1.66 -2.12
CA MET A 1 29.13 -1.48 -3.45
C MET A 1 29.05 0.01 -3.76
N SER A 2 29.23 0.41 -5.02
CA SER A 2 29.00 1.80 -5.46
C SER A 2 27.55 1.97 -5.91
N LEU A 3 26.89 3.05 -5.47
CA LEU A 3 25.54 3.39 -5.94
C LEU A 3 25.56 3.76 -7.44
N PRO A 4 24.49 3.45 -8.18
CA PRO A 4 24.38 3.85 -9.58
C PRO A 4 24.10 5.36 -9.68
N VAL A 5 24.92 6.08 -10.43
CA VAL A 5 24.75 7.52 -10.69
C VAL A 5 24.16 7.73 -12.08
N ASN A 6 23.17 8.62 -12.20
CA ASN A 6 22.46 8.92 -13.46
C ASN A 6 21.84 7.67 -14.12
N LYS A 7 21.24 6.79 -13.32
CA LYS A 7 20.57 5.57 -13.78
C LYS A 7 19.15 5.49 -13.22
N ILE A 8 18.28 4.86 -14.00
CA ILE A 8 16.95 4.43 -13.55
C ILE A 8 17.10 2.98 -13.08
N VAL A 9 16.68 2.72 -11.84
CA VAL A 9 16.61 1.37 -11.29
C VAL A 9 15.14 1.01 -11.18
N GLN A 10 14.73 -0.08 -11.82
CA GLN A 10 13.35 -0.54 -11.85
C GLN A 10 13.18 -1.73 -10.90
N GLY A 11 12.18 -1.66 -10.03
CA GLY A 11 11.82 -2.73 -9.09
C GLY A 11 11.14 -2.18 -7.84
N ASP A 12 10.89 -3.05 -6.87
CA ASP A 12 10.40 -2.63 -5.55
C ASP A 12 11.47 -1.80 -4.83
N CYS A 13 11.12 -0.57 -4.44
CA CYS A 13 12.09 0.35 -3.86
C CYS A 13 12.69 -0.17 -2.54
N THR A 14 11.93 -0.93 -1.75
CA THR A 14 12.41 -1.46 -0.46
C THR A 14 13.43 -2.57 -0.70
N GLU A 15 13.15 -3.49 -1.64
CA GLU A 15 14.07 -4.57 -2.02
C GLU A 15 15.35 -4.04 -2.66
N ILE A 16 15.23 -3.04 -3.55
CA ILE A 16 16.39 -2.40 -4.17
C ILE A 16 17.27 -1.73 -3.12
N MET A 17 16.67 -0.95 -2.22
CA MET A 17 17.42 -0.23 -1.19
C MET A 17 18.13 -1.18 -0.23
N GLN A 18 17.60 -2.37 0.06
CA GLN A 18 18.28 -3.36 0.93
C GLN A 18 19.71 -3.70 0.47
N ALA A 19 19.97 -3.68 -0.84
CA ALA A 19 21.30 -3.91 -1.39
C ALA A 19 22.25 -2.70 -1.27
N TRP A 20 21.72 -1.52 -0.91
CA TRP A 20 22.48 -0.28 -0.85
C TRP A 20 23.11 -0.07 0.54
N PRO A 21 24.32 0.49 0.62
CA PRO A 21 24.95 0.81 1.90
C PRO A 21 24.10 1.79 2.71
N ALA A 22 24.18 1.70 4.04
CA ALA A 22 23.62 2.73 4.92
C ALA A 22 24.32 4.09 4.67
N ASP A 23 23.65 5.19 5.02
CA ASP A 23 24.20 6.56 4.96
C ASP A 23 24.85 6.91 3.59
N SER A 24 24.24 6.44 2.51
CA SER A 24 24.77 6.51 1.14
C SER A 24 24.07 7.54 0.25
N ILE A 25 22.90 8.06 0.65
CA ILE A 25 22.17 9.11 -0.08
C ILE A 25 22.03 10.39 0.76
N ASP A 26 22.02 11.54 0.10
CA ASP A 26 21.95 12.86 0.74
C ASP A 26 20.52 13.43 0.81
N LEU A 27 19.67 13.07 -0.15
CA LEU A 27 18.31 13.60 -0.28
C LEU A 27 17.37 12.52 -0.83
N VAL A 28 16.16 12.49 -0.29
CA VAL A 28 15.07 11.64 -0.78
C VAL A 28 13.92 12.53 -1.21
N VAL A 29 13.42 12.29 -2.42
CA VAL A 29 12.18 12.88 -2.92
C VAL A 29 11.27 11.72 -3.29
N THR A 30 10.09 11.67 -2.67
CA THR A 30 9.15 10.56 -2.85
C THR A 30 7.71 11.06 -2.90
N SER A 31 6.86 10.32 -3.63
CA SER A 31 5.42 10.55 -3.77
C SER A 31 4.70 9.20 -3.65
N PRO A 32 4.65 8.60 -2.45
CA PRO A 32 4.05 7.28 -2.28
C PRO A 32 2.53 7.32 -2.60
N PRO A 33 1.92 6.17 -2.92
CA PRO A 33 0.47 6.03 -3.03
C PRO A 33 -0.27 6.63 -1.83
N TYR A 34 -1.41 7.27 -2.08
CA TYR A 34 -2.31 7.74 -1.04
C TYR A 34 -3.38 6.69 -0.72
N TRP A 35 -3.71 6.56 0.56
CA TRP A 35 -4.68 5.57 1.03
C TRP A 35 -6.07 5.76 0.40
N GLY A 36 -6.60 4.68 -0.18
CA GLY A 36 -7.92 4.62 -0.79
C GLY A 36 -8.08 5.35 -2.13
N LEU A 37 -7.00 5.92 -2.70
CA LEU A 37 -7.12 6.81 -3.86
C LEU A 37 -6.98 6.10 -5.22
N ARG A 38 -5.94 5.27 -5.41
CA ARG A 38 -5.64 4.63 -6.71
C ARG A 38 -5.22 3.17 -6.54
N SER A 39 -5.49 2.37 -7.58
CA SER A 39 -4.93 1.04 -7.78
C SER A 39 -4.03 1.10 -9.01
N TYR A 40 -2.81 0.56 -8.88
CA TYR A 40 -1.76 0.63 -9.89
C TYR A 40 -1.52 -0.71 -10.61
N GLY A 41 -2.44 -1.67 -10.47
CA GLY A 41 -2.34 -2.96 -11.16
C GLY A 41 -1.77 -4.11 -10.32
N PRO A 42 -1.94 -5.36 -10.77
CA PRO A 42 -1.56 -6.57 -10.03
C PRO A 42 -0.06 -6.72 -9.77
N GLU A 43 0.79 -6.09 -10.58
CA GLU A 43 2.26 -6.05 -10.43
C GLU A 43 2.73 -5.34 -9.16
N THR A 44 1.87 -4.54 -8.54
CA THR A 44 2.17 -3.82 -7.29
C THR A 44 1.78 -4.59 -6.04
N VAL A 45 1.16 -5.77 -6.19
CA VAL A 45 0.74 -6.61 -5.07
C VAL A 45 1.95 -7.30 -4.47
N ARG A 46 2.15 -7.10 -3.17
CA ARG A 46 3.18 -7.80 -2.39
C ARG A 46 2.62 -8.30 -1.06
N ILE A 47 3.45 -9.06 -0.36
CA ILE A 47 3.15 -9.54 0.99
C ILE A 47 3.78 -8.57 1.98
N TRP A 48 3.00 -8.17 2.98
CA TRP A 48 3.36 -7.25 4.04
C TRP A 48 3.28 -7.97 5.39
N GLY A 49 4.34 -7.85 6.18
CA GLY A 49 4.43 -8.46 7.50
C GLY A 49 4.25 -9.99 7.52
N GLY A 50 3.95 -10.50 8.72
CA GLY A 50 3.83 -11.93 8.99
C GLY A 50 5.17 -12.66 9.02
N ASP A 51 5.09 -13.99 8.97
CA ASP A 51 6.25 -14.89 9.03
C ASP A 51 6.76 -15.22 7.61
N PRO A 52 8.04 -14.90 7.28
CA PRO A 52 8.65 -15.26 5.98
C PRO A 52 8.67 -16.76 5.68
N GLY A 53 8.63 -17.62 6.72
CA GLY A 53 8.58 -19.07 6.57
C GLY A 53 7.17 -19.65 6.41
N CYS A 54 6.14 -18.82 6.46
CA CYS A 54 4.76 -19.28 6.41
C CYS A 54 4.31 -19.69 5.00
N GLU A 55 3.76 -20.90 4.87
CA GLU A 55 2.96 -21.28 3.71
C GLU A 55 1.58 -20.60 3.79
N HIS A 56 1.52 -19.35 3.33
CA HIS A 56 0.36 -18.48 3.51
C HIS A 56 -0.95 -19.07 2.99
N GLU A 57 -2.04 -18.80 3.71
CA GLU A 57 -3.41 -19.14 3.34
C GLU A 57 -4.27 -17.88 3.47
N TRP A 58 -4.76 -17.38 2.33
CA TRP A 58 -5.40 -16.06 2.24
C TRP A 58 -6.91 -16.19 2.42
N GLU A 59 -7.46 -15.46 3.39
CA GLU A 59 -8.90 -15.31 3.54
C GLU A 59 -9.35 -14.01 2.90
N GLU A 60 -10.37 -14.05 2.05
CA GLU A 60 -11.03 -12.85 1.53
C GLU A 60 -12.25 -12.54 2.41
N ARG A 61 -12.16 -11.52 3.28
CA ARG A 61 -13.34 -11.03 4.00
C ARG A 61 -13.80 -9.71 3.42
N VAL A 62 -15.00 -9.71 2.86
CA VAL A 62 -15.69 -8.51 2.40
C VAL A 62 -16.33 -7.80 3.59
N LYS A 63 -15.88 -6.59 3.92
CA LYS A 63 -16.64 -5.69 4.79
C LYS A 63 -17.47 -4.74 3.93
N HIS A 64 -18.79 -4.95 3.93
CA HIS A 64 -19.74 -3.93 3.48
C HIS A 64 -19.73 -2.77 4.50
N ARG A 65 -19.47 -1.53 4.06
CA ARG A 65 -19.63 -0.36 4.95
C ARG A 65 -21.13 -0.14 5.14
N SER A 66 -21.63 -0.30 6.38
CA SER A 66 -22.97 0.18 6.74
C SER A 66 -23.03 1.69 6.49
N ALA A 67 -23.97 2.13 5.66
CA ALA A 67 -24.16 3.54 5.31
C ALA A 67 -24.64 4.31 6.56
N GLY A 68 -23.71 4.85 7.34
CA GLY A 68 -23.97 5.71 8.50
C GLY A 68 -23.79 7.20 8.24
N GLY A 69 -23.93 7.64 6.98
CA GLY A 69 -23.92 9.07 6.63
C GLY A 69 -25.34 9.66 6.66
N PRO A 70 -25.49 11.00 6.79
CA PRO A 70 -26.79 11.65 6.71
C PRO A 70 -27.52 11.25 5.42
N GLN A 71 -28.79 10.87 5.52
CA GLN A 71 -29.61 10.53 4.36
C GLN A 71 -29.78 11.79 3.48
N VAL A 72 -29.09 11.81 2.35
CA VAL A 72 -29.32 12.82 1.30
C VAL A 72 -30.62 12.45 0.58
N PRO A 73 -31.60 13.36 0.43
CA PRO A 73 -32.84 13.07 -0.29
C PRO A 73 -32.54 12.63 -1.73
N GLN A 74 -33.20 11.57 -2.19
CA GLN A 74 -33.10 11.09 -3.57
C GLN A 74 -33.78 12.07 -4.53
N SER A 75 -33.02 13.06 -5.00
CA SER A 75 -33.38 13.80 -6.22
C SER A 75 -32.12 14.18 -6.96
N ILE A 76 -31.62 13.30 -7.83
CA ILE A 76 -30.49 13.61 -8.71
C ILE A 76 -30.85 13.22 -10.16
N ASN A 77 -30.65 14.18 -11.05
CA ASN A 77 -30.82 14.08 -12.49
C ASN A 77 -29.96 12.92 -13.07
N PRO A 78 -30.46 12.15 -14.05
CA PRO A 78 -29.74 10.99 -14.61
C PRO A 78 -28.45 11.32 -15.39
N ARG A 79 -28.07 12.60 -15.51
CA ARG A 79 -26.98 13.07 -16.39
C ARG A 79 -25.64 13.36 -15.68
N GLU A 80 -25.56 13.19 -14.36
CA GLU A 80 -24.33 13.41 -13.56
C GLU A 80 -23.81 12.13 -12.88
N VAL A 81 -24.05 10.96 -13.48
CA VAL A 81 -23.65 9.67 -12.89
C VAL A 81 -22.19 9.37 -13.21
N SER A 82 -21.25 9.94 -12.48
CA SER A 82 -19.84 9.52 -12.58
C SER A 82 -19.04 9.44 -11.28
N VAL A 83 -19.62 9.72 -10.11
CA VAL A 83 -18.83 9.71 -8.85
C VAL A 83 -19.37 8.79 -7.74
N VAL A 84 -20.60 8.28 -7.84
CA VAL A 84 -21.25 7.60 -6.69
C VAL A 84 -21.06 6.07 -6.67
N LYS A 85 -20.31 5.47 -7.60
CA LYS A 85 -20.21 3.99 -7.76
C LYS A 85 -18.86 3.37 -7.40
N ALA A 86 -18.09 3.99 -6.50
CA ALA A 86 -16.92 3.35 -5.88
C ALA A 86 -17.19 2.99 -4.41
N GLN A 87 -18.38 2.51 -4.09
CA GLN A 87 -18.62 1.73 -2.86
C GLN A 87 -17.96 0.36 -3.06
N ARG A 88 -16.63 0.30 -3.01
CA ARG A 88 -15.90 -0.97 -3.11
C ARG A 88 -15.86 -1.62 -1.74
N ASP A 89 -16.48 -2.78 -1.67
CA ASP A 89 -16.28 -3.80 -0.65
C ASP A 89 -14.80 -3.93 -0.31
N THR A 90 -14.45 -3.77 0.97
CA THR A 90 -13.07 -3.92 1.42
C THR A 90 -12.79 -5.40 1.58
N ILE A 91 -12.03 -5.99 0.66
CA ILE A 91 -11.54 -7.38 0.75
C ILE A 91 -10.30 -7.37 1.66
N SER A 92 -10.39 -7.94 2.86
CA SER A 92 -9.22 -8.09 3.73
C SER A 92 -8.42 -9.32 3.33
N ASN A 93 -7.44 -9.20 2.44
CA ASN A 93 -6.51 -10.27 2.02
C ASN A 93 -5.48 -10.64 3.10
N LEU A 94 -5.95 -11.08 4.27
CA LEU A 94 -5.10 -11.44 5.39
C LEU A 94 -4.81 -12.94 5.39
N CYS A 95 -3.57 -13.30 5.75
CA CYS A 95 -3.19 -14.68 5.96
C CYS A 95 -3.77 -15.17 7.29
N SER A 96 -4.53 -16.27 7.26
CA SER A 96 -5.13 -16.88 8.45
C SER A 96 -4.11 -17.45 9.43
N LYS A 97 -2.91 -17.79 8.94
CA LYS A 97 -1.85 -18.45 9.73
C LYS A 97 -0.92 -17.47 10.45
N CYS A 98 -0.50 -16.41 9.78
CA CYS A 98 0.54 -15.51 10.30
C CYS A 98 0.16 -14.02 10.31
N GLY A 99 -1.05 -13.66 9.85
CA GLY A 99 -1.52 -12.28 9.83
C GLY A 99 -0.87 -11.38 8.78
N ALA A 100 -0.01 -11.93 7.91
CA ALA A 100 0.50 -11.19 6.75
C ALA A 100 -0.65 -10.65 5.91
N TRP A 101 -0.45 -9.50 5.27
CA TRP A 101 -1.42 -8.95 4.33
C TRP A 101 -0.89 -9.01 2.90
N ARG A 102 -1.73 -9.43 1.95
CA ARG A 102 -1.38 -9.45 0.53
C ARG A 102 -2.12 -8.34 -0.23
N GLY A 103 -1.38 -7.34 -0.69
CA GLY A 103 -1.98 -6.23 -1.42
C GLY A 103 -0.97 -5.15 -1.83
N SER A 104 -1.50 -4.12 -2.50
CA SER A 104 -0.73 -2.96 -2.94
C SER A 104 -0.82 -1.84 -1.92
N LEU A 105 0.29 -1.14 -1.68
CA LEU A 105 0.33 0.03 -0.79
C LEU A 105 -0.75 1.05 -1.15
N GLY A 106 -1.51 1.50 -0.17
CA GLY A 106 -2.65 2.41 -0.32
C GLY A 106 -4.01 1.72 -0.48
N LEU A 107 -4.04 0.38 -0.63
CA LEU A 107 -5.28 -0.42 -0.70
C LEU A 107 -5.52 -1.25 0.56
N GLU A 108 -4.85 -0.92 1.66
CA GLU A 108 -5.00 -1.59 2.94
C GLU A 108 -6.44 -1.49 3.48
N PRO A 109 -6.92 -2.52 4.17
CA PRO A 109 -8.26 -2.54 4.75
C PRO A 109 -8.49 -1.51 5.86
N HIS A 110 -7.42 -0.98 6.47
CA HIS A 110 -7.50 0.01 7.54
C HIS A 110 -6.38 1.06 7.41
N PRO A 111 -6.64 2.35 7.67
CA PRO A 111 -5.63 3.40 7.56
C PRO A 111 -4.38 3.17 8.41
N GLN A 112 -4.53 2.59 9.62
CA GLN A 112 -3.37 2.26 10.46
C GLN A 112 -2.41 1.27 9.77
N MET A 113 -2.94 0.26 9.08
CA MET A 113 -2.11 -0.71 8.37
C MET A 113 -1.33 -0.05 7.23
N PHE A 114 -1.95 0.90 6.53
CA PHE A 114 -1.25 1.72 5.53
C PHE A 114 -0.14 2.56 6.16
N ILE A 115 -0.38 3.16 7.33
CA ILE A 115 0.65 3.91 8.06
C ILE A 115 1.80 2.97 8.45
N ASP A 116 1.50 1.77 8.95
CA ASP A 116 2.51 0.80 9.38
C ASP A 116 3.40 0.37 8.19
N HIS A 117 2.80 0.08 7.03
CA HIS A 117 3.53 -0.25 5.80
C HIS A 117 4.35 0.94 5.27
N LEU A 118 3.79 2.16 5.32
CA LEU A 118 4.53 3.35 4.92
C LEU A 118 5.73 3.59 5.83
N VAL A 119 5.60 3.34 7.14
CA VAL A 119 6.69 3.43 8.10
C VAL A 119 7.75 2.36 7.84
N GLU A 120 7.37 1.14 7.44
CA GLU A 120 8.31 0.09 7.03
C GLU A 120 9.21 0.57 5.88
N ILE A 121 8.63 1.16 4.83
CA ILE A 121 9.38 1.74 3.71
C ILE A 121 10.25 2.91 4.20
N CYS A 122 9.69 3.82 5.00
CA CYS A 122 10.41 4.98 5.51
C CYS A 122 11.60 4.59 6.41
N ARG A 123 11.54 3.46 7.11
CA ARG A 123 12.68 2.93 7.88
C ARG A 123 13.82 2.52 6.95
N GLU A 124 13.51 1.88 5.82
CA GLU A 124 14.52 1.52 4.83
C GLU A 124 15.11 2.76 4.14
N ILE A 125 14.27 3.74 3.81
CA ILE A 125 14.72 5.07 3.33
C ILE A 125 15.66 5.70 4.37
N ARG A 126 15.28 5.70 5.64
CA ARG A 126 16.09 6.27 6.72
C ARG A 126 17.44 5.57 6.85
N ARG A 127 17.50 4.25 6.65
CA ARG A 127 18.75 3.49 6.73
C ARG A 127 19.77 3.96 5.69
N VAL A 128 19.33 4.23 4.47
CA VAL A 128 20.23 4.67 3.39
C VAL A 128 20.50 6.18 3.42
N LEU A 129 19.63 6.98 4.04
CA LEU A 129 19.79 8.43 4.18
C LEU A 129 20.84 8.77 5.25
N LYS A 130 21.78 9.64 4.90
CA LYS A 130 22.80 10.18 5.82
C LYS A 130 22.17 10.90 7.02
N PRO A 131 22.81 10.86 8.21
CA PRO A 131 22.31 11.49 9.43
C PRO A 131 22.23 13.02 9.35
#